data_AF-A0A7S6YN00-F1
#
_entry.id   AF-A0A7S6YN00-F1
#
_cell.length_a   1.000
_cell.length_b   1.000
_cell.length_c   1.000
_cell.angle_alpha   90.00
_cell.angle_beta   90.00
_cell.angle_gamma   90.00
#
_symmetry.space_group_name_H-M   'P 1'
#
loop_
_entity.id
_entity.type
_entity.pdbx_description
1 polymer ?
#
loop_
_entity_poly.entity_id
_entity_poly.type
_entity_poly.pdbx_seq_one_letter_code
_entity_poly.pdbx_strand_id
1 'polypeptide(L)' 'MSKYKAIITTAGAAKIAAASAGGTQLKIVSMAVGDGNGTLPTPNPAQTKLVNEKYRAALNGLTIDK' A
#
# COMPACT_ATOMS: atom_id res chain seq x y z
N MET A 1 12.78 0.46 18.22
CA MET A 1 11.57 0.26 17.40
C MET A 1 11.35 1.51 16.55
N SER A 2 11.16 1.37 15.24
CA SER A 2 10.88 2.52 14.36
C SER A 2 9.44 3.00 14.57
N LYS A 3 9.28 4.31 14.84
CA LYS A 3 7.99 4.98 15.01
C LYS A 3 7.10 4.84 13.77
N TYR A 4 7.71 4.77 12.59
CA TYR A 4 7.04 4.58 11.31
C TYR A 4 7.58 3.32 10.64
N LYS A 5 6.69 2.56 10.02
CA LYS A 5 7.02 1.35 9.26
C LYS A 5 6.01 1.13 8.15
N ALA A 6 6.47 0.58 7.04
CA ALA A 6 5.63 0.08 5.96
C ALA A 6 5.55 -1.45 6.07
N ILE A 7 4.38 -2.00 5.78
CA ILE A 7 4.17 -3.44 5.66
C ILE A 7 3.39 -3.72 4.39
N ILE A 8 3.58 -4.90 3.84
CA ILE A 8 2.76 -5.41 2.74
C ILE A 8 1.53 -6.09 3.36
N THR A 9 0.34 -5.77 2.87
CA THR A 9 -0.89 -6.45 3.29
C THR A 9 -0.96 -7.85 2.68
N THR A 10 -1.74 -8.74 3.29
CA THR A 10 -2.00 -10.09 2.76
C THR A 10 -2.52 -10.05 1.32
N ALA A 11 -3.45 -9.13 1.03
CA ALA A 11 -3.95 -8.89 -0.32
C ALA A 11 -2.87 -8.39 -1.28
N GLY A 12 -1.96 -7.52 -0.83
CA GLY A 12 -0.83 -7.05 -1.61
C GLY A 12 0.15 -8.17 -1.96
N ALA A 13 0.49 -9.00 -0.97
CA ALA A 13 1.37 -10.16 -1.16
C ALA A 13 0.78 -11.16 -2.16
N ALA A 14 -0.52 -11.44 -2.09
CA ALA A 14 -1.20 -12.32 -3.05
C ALA A 14 -1.14 -11.77 -4.49
N LYS A 15 -1.32 -10.45 -4.68
CA LYS A 15 -1.20 -9.81 -6.00
C LYS A 15 0.22 -9.86 -6.54
N ILE A 16 1.23 -9.69 -5.69
CA ILE A 16 2.64 -9.81 -6.06
C ILE A 16 2.94 -11.26 -6.47
N ALA A 17 2.51 -12.25 -5.69
CA ALA A 17 2.69 -13.66 -6.02
C ALA A 17 2.04 -14.03 -7.37
N ALA A 18 0.82 -13.56 -7.61
CA ALA A 18 0.12 -13.77 -8.88
C ALA A 18 0.83 -13.11 -10.07
N ALA A 19 1.37 -11.90 -9.89
CA ALA A 19 2.14 -11.21 -10.92
C ALA A 19 3.44 -11.95 -11.27
N SER A 20 4.13 -12.48 -10.25
CA SER A 20 5.35 -13.28 -10.43
C SER A 20 5.09 -14.63 -11.09
N ALA A 21 3.96 -15.29 -10.79
CA ALA A 21 3.63 -16.62 -11.31
C ALA A 21 2.97 -16.59 -12.70
N GLY A 22 2.12 -15.59 -12.97
CA GLY A 22 1.31 -15.50 -14.19
C GLY A 22 1.85 -14.55 -15.26
N GLY A 23 3.01 -13.93 -15.05
CA GLY A 23 3.67 -13.03 -16.01
C GLY A 23 2.94 -11.69 -16.25
N THR A 24 1.78 -11.46 -15.63
CA THR A 24 1.05 -10.19 -15.75
C THR A 24 1.61 -9.19 -14.76
N GLN A 25 2.20 -8.11 -15.28
CA GLN A 25 2.79 -7.06 -14.46
C GLN A 25 1.75 -6.41 -13.53
N LEU A 26 2.09 -6.31 -12.24
CA LEU A 26 1.28 -5.57 -11.27
C LEU A 26 1.36 -4.07 -11.56
N LYS A 27 0.22 -3.47 -11.92
CA LYS A 27 0.11 -2.02 -12.13
C LYS A 27 -0.25 -1.33 -10.81
N ILE A 28 0.64 -0.47 -10.32
CA ILE A 28 0.36 0.46 -9.23
C ILE A 28 -0.10 1.76 -9.86
N VAL A 29 -1.35 2.15 -9.65
CA VAL A 29 -1.98 3.27 -10.39
C VAL A 29 -2.40 4.44 -9.51
N SER A 30 -2.54 4.23 -8.20
CA SER A 30 -3.03 5.24 -7.27
C SER A 30 -2.34 5.14 -5.92
N MET A 31 -2.15 6.29 -5.27
CA MET A 31 -1.81 6.37 -3.85
C MET A 31 -2.93 7.06 -3.08
N ALA A 32 -3.16 6.58 -1.87
CA ALA A 32 -4.11 7.17 -0.94
C ALA A 32 -3.43 7.43 0.42
N VAL A 33 -3.87 8.48 1.10
CA VAL A 33 -3.36 8.93 2.40
C VAL A 33 -4.52 9.04 3.37
N GLY A 34 -4.36 8.44 4.55
CA GLY A 34 -5.30 8.56 5.67
C GLY A 34 -4.57 9.11 6.89
N ASP A 35 -5.26 9.94 7.66
CA ASP A 35 -4.68 10.66 8.81
C ASP A 35 -4.82 9.91 10.14
N GLY A 36 -5.38 8.69 10.12
CA GLY A 36 -5.55 7.90 11.34
C GLY A 36 -6.56 8.50 12.33
N ASN A 37 -7.38 9.45 11.89
CA ASN A 37 -8.28 10.24 12.73
C ASN A 37 -7.54 10.94 13.89
N GLY A 38 -6.31 11.41 13.64
CA GLY A 38 -5.46 12.08 14.64
C GLY A 38 -4.67 11.14 15.56
N THR A 39 -4.78 9.82 15.35
CA THR A 39 -4.01 8.80 16.09
C THR A 39 -3.08 8.05 15.16
N LEU A 40 -1.93 7.58 15.66
CA LEU A 40 -1.00 6.78 14.85
C LEU A 40 -1.52 5.34 14.76
N PRO A 41 -2.05 4.88 13.60
CA PRO A 41 -2.53 3.52 13.48
C PRO A 41 -1.34 2.55 13.52
N THR A 42 -1.53 1.41 14.18
CA THR A 42 -0.58 0.29 14.07
C THR A 42 -0.83 -0.43 12.75
N PRO A 43 0.16 -0.55 11.84
CA PRO A 43 -0.02 -1.25 10.58
C PRO A 43 -0.39 -2.73 10.81
N ASN A 44 -1.46 -3.18 10.16
CA ASN A 44 -1.96 -4.56 10.22
C ASN A 44 -1.96 -5.20 8.81
N PRO A 45 -1.34 -6.38 8.60
CA PRO A 45 -1.35 -7.06 7.31
C PRO A 45 -2.76 -7.39 6.76
N ALA A 46 -3.78 -7.50 7.62
CA ALA A 46 -5.16 -7.72 7.23
C ALA A 46 -5.92 -6.43 6.81
N GLN A 47 -5.27 -5.27 6.86
CA GLN A 47 -5.89 -4.00 6.53
C GLN A 47 -6.26 -3.91 5.04
N THR A 48 -7.53 -3.58 4.75
CA THR A 48 -8.06 -3.44 3.39
C THR A 48 -8.39 -1.99 3.00
N LYS A 49 -8.39 -1.08 3.98
CA LYS A 49 -8.71 0.35 3.81
C LYS A 49 -7.88 1.21 4.76
N LEU A 50 -7.71 2.48 4.42
CA LEU A 50 -7.07 3.47 5.30
C LEU A 50 -8.03 3.89 6.41
N VAL A 51 -7.48 4.27 7.56
CA VAL A 51 -8.24 4.93 8.62
C VAL A 51 -8.40 6.40 8.21
N ASN A 52 -9.65 6.84 8.03
CA ASN A 52 -10.00 8.21 7.64
C ASN A 52 -9.20 8.70 6.42
N GLU A 53 -9.45 8.07 5.26
CA GLU A 53 -8.84 8.48 4.00
C GLU A 53 -9.16 9.94 3.70
N LYS A 54 -8.12 10.76 3.52
CA LYS A 54 -8.23 12.19 3.21
C LYS A 54 -7.87 12.53 1.77
N TYR A 55 -7.07 11.68 1.15
CA TYR A 55 -6.58 11.94 -0.19
C TYR A 55 -6.40 10.65 -0.96
N ARG A 56 -6.75 10.67 -2.25
CA ARG A 56 -6.46 9.63 -3.21
C ARG A 56 -6.23 10.26 -4.57
N ALA A 57 -5.12 9.90 -5.21
CA ALA A 57 -4.80 10.38 -6.55
C ALA A 57 -4.09 9.31 -7.37
N ALA A 58 -4.09 9.52 -8.69
CA ALA A 58 -3.24 8.76 -9.59
C ALA A 58 -1.75 8.99 -9.25
N LEU A 59 -0.91 8.00 -9.55
CA LEU A 59 0.53 8.18 -9.46
C LEU A 59 1.03 9.15 -10.53
N ASN A 60 1.80 10.17 -10.12
CA ASN A 60 2.48 11.07 -11.06
C ASN A 60 3.79 10.46 -11.62
N GLY A 61 4.36 9.47 -10.93
CA GLY A 61 5.56 8.77 -11.34
C GLY A 61 5.73 7.47 -10.54
N LEU A 62 6.24 6.44 -11.19
CA LEU A 62 6.60 5.17 -10.58
C LEU A 62 7.95 4.74 -11.16
N THR A 63 8.96 4.64 -10.32
CA THR A 63 10.30 4.19 -10.70
C THR A 63 10.70 3.03 -9.80
N ILE A 64 11.38 2.04 -10.38
CA ILE A 64 12.05 1.00 -9.62
C ILE A 64 13.40 1.58 -9.21
N ASP A 65 13.66 1.61 -7.89
CA ASP A 65 14.98 2.00 -7.40
C ASP A 65 16.02 0.96 -7.82
N LYS A 66 17.23 1.43 -8.16
CA LYS A 66 18.29 0.58 -8.72
C LYS A 66 19.11 -0.13 -7.64
#